data_AF-A0A1F7GAQ7-F1
#
_entry.id   AF-A0A1F7GAQ7-F1
#
_cell.length_a   1.000
_cell.length_b   1.000
_cell.length_c   1.000
_cell.angle_alpha   90.00
_cell.angle_beta   90.00
_cell.angle_gamma   90.00
#
_symmetry.space_group_name_H-M   'P 1'
#
loop_
_entity.id
_entity.type
_entity.pdbx_description
1 polymer ?
#
loop_
_entity_poly.entity_id
_entity_poly.type
_entity_poly.pdbx_seq_one_letter_code
_entity_poly.pdbx_strand_id
1 'polypeptide(L)'
;MREYYEEYVAGLGWLVQAGYMIAGVTSDWHGSIVGAVQSVIPSVPHQRCLVHTQRLCQMLITTRPKTEAGYMLLRIVRELNYLHNHGDVRIWNNWLTLWERRYGELIKERTQATKENGTRTWWYTHKNLRRAFRTLSVSQTHLFLYLEHLGLDKDTNGLEAEFTHLKGKLGAHRGLSQKRRRAYISWYLFFKST
;
A
#
# COMPACT_ATOMS: atom_id res chain seq x y z
N MET A 1 17.63 -7.00 9.14
CA MET A 1 16.54 -6.33 9.86
C MET A 1 15.83 -5.40 8.87
N ARG A 2 14.51 -5.47 8.73
CA ARG A 2 13.77 -4.54 7.85
C ARG A 2 13.75 -3.17 8.52
N GLU A 3 14.10 -2.12 7.78
CA GLU A 3 14.02 -0.72 8.26
C GLU A 3 12.64 -0.46 8.90
N TYR A 4 12.62 0.20 10.06
CA TYR A 4 11.41 0.57 10.83
C TYR A 4 10.58 -0.57 11.47
N TYR A 5 10.89 -1.86 11.25
CA TYR A 5 10.11 -2.95 11.85
C TYR A 5 10.04 -2.87 13.39
N GLU A 6 11.19 -2.68 14.04
CA GLU A 6 11.27 -2.60 15.49
C GLU A 6 10.51 -1.38 16.04
N GLU A 7 10.53 -0.26 15.32
CA GLU A 7 9.79 0.94 15.69
C GLU A 7 8.28 0.72 15.65
N TYR A 8 7.77 0.00 14.64
CA TYR A 8 6.37 -0.38 14.58
C TYR A 8 5.97 -1.37 15.68
N VAL A 9 6.81 -2.36 15.97
CA VAL A 9 6.56 -3.30 17.07
C VAL A 9 6.53 -2.56 18.41
N ALA A 10 7.48 -1.66 18.66
CA ALA A 10 7.52 -0.86 19.87
C ALA A 10 6.30 0.07 19.97
N GLY A 11 5.91 0.74 18.89
CA GLY A 11 4.76 1.65 18.85
C GLY A 11 3.43 0.92 19.09
N LEU A 12 3.19 -0.19 18.40
CA LEU A 12 1.99 -1.01 18.60
C LEU A 12 1.98 -1.62 20.01
N GLY A 13 3.12 -2.12 20.48
CA GLY A 13 3.25 -2.68 21.83
C GLY A 13 2.96 -1.65 22.91
N TRP A 14 3.42 -0.41 22.74
CA TRP A 14 3.13 0.69 23.65
C TRP A 14 1.63 1.01 23.70
N LEU A 15 0.94 1.06 22.56
CA LEU A 15 -0.52 1.29 22.52
C LEU A 15 -1.28 0.21 23.30
N VAL A 16 -0.92 -1.05 23.11
CA VAL A 16 -1.52 -2.17 23.84
C VAL A 16 -1.25 -2.07 25.34
N GLN A 17 0.00 -1.78 25.74
CA GLN A 17 0.38 -1.62 27.15
C GLN A 17 -0.31 -0.44 27.83
N ALA A 18 -0.57 0.64 27.08
CA ALA A 18 -1.32 1.79 27.56
C ALA A 18 -2.84 1.54 27.67
N GLY A 19 -3.32 0.34 27.33
CA GLY A 19 -4.72 -0.06 27.47
C GLY A 19 -5.61 0.30 26.28
N TYR A 20 -5.05 0.74 25.15
CA TYR A 20 -5.84 1.01 23.95
C TYR A 20 -6.29 -0.30 23.27
N MET A 21 -7.58 -0.38 22.95
CA MET A 21 -8.12 -1.44 22.11
C MET A 21 -8.01 -1.04 20.63
N ILE A 22 -7.10 -1.67 19.89
CA ILE A 22 -6.92 -1.39 18.47
C ILE A 22 -7.98 -2.16 17.67
N ALA A 23 -8.94 -1.44 17.10
CA ALA A 23 -10.03 -2.03 16.32
C ALA A 23 -9.63 -2.39 14.88
N GLY A 24 -8.61 -1.75 14.33
CA GLY A 24 -8.17 -1.94 12.95
C GLY A 24 -6.91 -1.15 12.62
N VAL A 25 -6.23 -1.53 11.54
CA VAL A 25 -5.04 -0.84 11.04
C VAL A 25 -5.20 -0.58 9.55
N THR A 26 -4.93 0.65 9.09
CA THR A 26 -4.82 0.99 7.67
C THR A 26 -3.40 1.45 7.36
N SER A 27 -2.76 0.88 6.33
CA SER A 27 -1.37 1.22 5.98
C SER A 27 -1.09 1.13 4.48
N ASP A 28 0.06 1.64 4.03
CA ASP A 28 0.58 1.50 2.66
C ASP A 28 1.00 0.06 2.28
N TRP A 29 0.89 -0.89 3.21
CA TRP A 29 1.24 -2.30 3.04
C TRP A 29 2.74 -2.58 2.89
N HIS A 30 3.59 -1.73 3.50
CA HIS A 30 5.02 -2.01 3.56
C HIS A 30 5.31 -3.27 4.42
N GLY A 31 6.31 -4.06 4.02
CA GLY A 31 6.60 -5.34 4.66
C GLY A 31 7.04 -5.26 6.13
N SER A 32 7.48 -4.09 6.60
CA SER A 32 7.78 -3.88 8.03
C SER A 32 6.52 -3.69 8.87
N ILE A 33 5.59 -2.81 8.47
CA ILE A 33 4.32 -2.62 9.20
C ILE A 33 3.45 -3.88 9.15
N VAL A 34 3.36 -4.56 8.00
CA VAL A 34 2.63 -5.84 7.88
C VAL A 34 3.18 -6.89 8.84
N GLY A 35 4.51 -7.02 8.90
CA GLY A 35 5.14 -7.95 9.84
C GLY A 35 4.90 -7.57 11.31
N ALA A 36 4.90 -6.27 11.63
CA ALA A 36 4.69 -5.79 13.00
C ALA A 36 3.25 -6.02 13.47
N VAL A 37 2.27 -5.69 12.63
CA VAL A 37 0.84 -5.95 12.91
C VAL A 37 0.60 -7.43 13.13
N GLN A 38 1.10 -8.28 12.22
CA GLN A 38 0.99 -9.75 12.34
C GLN A 38 1.66 -10.31 13.60
N SER A 39 2.69 -9.63 14.11
CA SER A 39 3.43 -10.07 15.31
C SER A 39 2.77 -9.61 16.61
N VAL A 40 2.20 -8.41 16.65
CA VAL A 40 1.75 -7.76 17.90
C VAL A 40 0.24 -7.88 18.08
N ILE A 41 -0.53 -7.76 17.00
CA ILE A 41 -2.00 -7.72 16.99
C ILE A 41 -2.57 -8.54 15.81
N PRO A 42 -2.28 -9.85 15.71
CA PRO A 42 -2.60 -10.67 14.54
C PRO A 42 -4.10 -10.82 14.25
N SER A 43 -4.97 -10.63 15.25
CA SER A 43 -6.43 -10.77 15.11
C SER A 43 -7.12 -9.50 14.63
N VAL A 44 -6.40 -8.38 14.52
CA VAL A 44 -6.95 -7.09 14.14
C VAL A 44 -6.99 -6.96 12.61
N PRO A 45 -8.09 -6.48 12.01
CA PRO A 45 -8.18 -6.30 10.56
C PRO A 45 -7.14 -5.29 10.08
N HIS A 46 -6.36 -5.71 9.08
CA HIS A 46 -5.32 -4.89 8.45
C HIS A 46 -5.71 -4.52 7.03
N GLN A 47 -6.22 -3.30 6.86
CA GLN A 47 -6.58 -2.72 5.59
C GLN A 47 -5.34 -2.20 4.86
N ARG A 48 -5.23 -2.60 3.59
CA ARG A 48 -4.30 -2.02 2.63
C ARG A 48 -4.89 -0.75 2.06
N CYS A 49 -4.14 0.34 2.13
CA CYS A 49 -4.55 1.64 1.61
C CYS A 49 -4.85 1.57 0.11
N LEU A 50 -6.08 1.92 -0.27
CA LEU A 50 -6.53 1.90 -1.66
C LEU A 50 -5.82 2.93 -2.54
N VAL A 51 -5.55 4.13 -2.00
CA VAL A 51 -4.88 5.21 -2.72
C VAL A 51 -3.44 4.83 -3.07
N HIS A 52 -2.69 4.30 -2.11
CA HIS A 52 -1.33 3.80 -2.33
C HIS A 52 -1.31 2.65 -3.33
N THR A 53 -2.26 1.73 -3.23
CA THR A 53 -2.39 0.61 -4.16
C THR A 53 -2.68 1.09 -5.58
N GLN A 54 -3.61 2.05 -5.75
CA GLN A 54 -3.91 2.66 -7.03
C GLN A 54 -2.69 3.39 -7.61
N ARG A 55 -2.03 4.25 -6.81
CA ARG A 55 -0.83 4.99 -7.23
C ARG A 55 0.29 4.06 -7.69
N LEU A 56 0.57 2.98 -6.94
CA LEU A 56 1.55 1.96 -7.30
C LEU A 56 1.21 1.30 -8.63
N CYS A 57 -0.02 0.87 -8.82
CA CYS A 57 -0.44 0.22 -10.07
C CYS A 57 -0.37 1.18 -11.27
N GLN A 58 -0.80 2.43 -11.10
CA GLN A 58 -0.73 3.45 -12.15
C GLN A 58 0.73 3.77 -12.54
N MET A 59 1.64 3.82 -11.57
CA MET A 59 3.08 3.99 -11.84
C MET A 59 3.65 2.80 -12.62
N LEU A 60 3.27 1.57 -12.28
CA LEU A 60 3.74 0.37 -12.97
C LEU A 60 3.17 0.25 -14.40
N ILE A 61 1.88 0.54 -14.58
CA ILE A 61 1.20 0.41 -15.88
C ILE A 61 1.52 1.58 -16.82
N THR A 62 1.84 2.76 -16.26
CA THR A 62 1.80 4.11 -16.86
C THR A 62 0.38 4.68 -17.00
N THR A 63 0.26 6.01 -17.06
CA THR A 63 -1.02 6.73 -17.23
C THR A 63 -1.53 6.72 -18.68
N ARG A 64 -0.65 6.39 -19.64
CA ARG A 64 -0.94 6.29 -21.07
C ARG A 64 -0.40 4.98 -21.66
N PRO A 65 -0.93 3.82 -21.25
CA PRO A 65 -0.48 2.53 -21.76
C PRO A 65 -0.79 2.40 -23.25
N LYS A 66 0.18 1.90 -24.02
CA LYS A 66 0.03 1.69 -25.47
C LYS A 66 -0.53 0.31 -25.82
N THR A 67 -0.47 -0.64 -24.89
CA THR A 67 -0.99 -2.00 -25.07
C THR A 67 -2.43 -2.09 -24.58
N GLU A 68 -3.24 -2.91 -25.25
CA GLU A 68 -4.62 -3.17 -24.83
C GLU A 68 -4.67 -3.73 -23.40
N ALA A 69 -3.78 -4.68 -23.06
CA ALA A 69 -3.70 -5.27 -21.73
C ALA A 69 -3.44 -4.22 -20.64
N GLY A 70 -2.51 -3.28 -20.89
CA GLY A 70 -2.22 -2.18 -19.96
C GLY A 70 -3.40 -1.21 -19.84
N TYR A 71 -4.03 -0.85 -20.97
CA TYR A 71 -5.21 0.01 -20.99
C TYR A 71 -6.37 -0.58 -20.17
N MET A 72 -6.69 -1.85 -20.40
CA MET A 72 -7.77 -2.53 -19.68
C MET A 72 -7.47 -2.65 -18.18
N LEU A 73 -6.24 -3.00 -17.79
CA LEU A 73 -5.87 -3.07 -16.37
C LEU A 73 -5.92 -1.70 -15.70
N LEU A 74 -5.50 -0.64 -16.39
CA LEU A 74 -5.55 0.72 -15.87
C LEU A 74 -6.99 1.16 -15.57
N ARG A 75 -7.97 0.75 -16.38
CA ARG A 75 -9.39 1.03 -16.09
C ARG A 75 -9.82 0.36 -14.80
N ILE A 76 -9.53 -0.92 -14.62
CA ILE A 76 -9.84 -1.65 -13.37
C ILE A 76 -9.18 -0.98 -12.16
N VAL A 77 -7.92 -0.56 -12.29
CA VAL A 77 -7.18 0.15 -11.22
C VAL A 77 -7.84 1.47 -10.82
N ARG A 78 -8.39 2.23 -11.78
CA ARG A 78 -9.01 3.54 -11.51
C ARG A 78 -10.33 3.43 -10.75
N GLU A 79 -11.06 2.32 -10.91
CA GLU A 79 -12.30 2.09 -10.18
C GLU A 79 -12.07 1.73 -8.71
N LEU A 80 -10.85 1.37 -8.31
CA LEU A 80 -10.55 0.81 -6.99
C LEU A 80 -11.03 1.68 -5.82
N ASN A 81 -10.92 3.01 -5.93
CA ASN A 81 -11.31 3.93 -4.84
C ASN A 81 -12.80 4.30 -4.81
N TYR A 82 -13.57 3.85 -5.81
CA TYR A 82 -15.00 4.15 -6.00
C TYR A 82 -15.89 2.94 -5.68
N LEU A 83 -15.36 1.94 -4.99
CA LEU A 83 -16.12 0.78 -4.53
C LEU A 83 -16.76 1.12 -3.18
N HIS A 84 -18.08 1.02 -3.10
CA HIS A 84 -18.85 1.47 -1.93
C HIS A 84 -19.56 0.33 -1.22
N ASN A 85 -19.74 -0.82 -1.87
CA ASN A 85 -20.41 -1.98 -1.29
C ASN A 85 -19.84 -3.30 -1.85
N HIS A 86 -20.24 -4.42 -1.24
CA HIS A 86 -19.80 -5.76 -1.66
C HIS A 86 -20.25 -6.15 -3.09
N GLY A 87 -21.33 -5.56 -3.60
CA GLY A 87 -21.76 -5.72 -4.99
C GLY A 87 -20.74 -5.13 -5.96
N ASP A 88 -20.28 -3.90 -5.71
CA ASP A 88 -19.23 -3.24 -6.52
C ASP A 88 -17.93 -4.05 -6.49
N VAL A 89 -17.53 -4.53 -5.30
CA VAL A 89 -16.33 -5.37 -5.13
C VAL A 89 -16.44 -6.67 -5.94
N ARG A 90 -17.61 -7.32 -5.94
CA ARG A 90 -17.84 -8.54 -6.73
C ARG A 90 -17.71 -8.26 -8.24
N ILE A 91 -18.30 -7.17 -8.72
CA ILE A 91 -18.17 -6.75 -10.12
C ILE A 91 -16.71 -6.44 -10.47
N TRP A 92 -16.01 -5.72 -9.60
CA TRP A 92 -14.60 -5.38 -9.79
C TRP A 92 -13.70 -6.63 -9.84
N ASN A 93 -13.92 -7.59 -8.94
CA ASN A 93 -13.20 -8.88 -8.94
C ASN A 93 -13.48 -9.69 -10.21
N ASN A 94 -14.72 -9.65 -10.73
CA ASN A 94 -15.04 -10.27 -12.01
C ASN A 94 -14.27 -9.63 -13.17
N TRP A 95 -14.15 -8.30 -13.22
CA TRP A 95 -13.32 -7.64 -14.22
C TRP A 95 -11.84 -8.03 -14.12
N LEU A 96 -11.30 -8.13 -12.91
CA LEU A 96 -9.92 -8.57 -12.70
C LEU A 96 -9.70 -10.02 -13.16
N THR A 97 -10.67 -10.90 -12.89
CA THR A 97 -10.66 -12.30 -13.33
C THR A 97 -10.73 -12.42 -14.86
N LEU A 98 -11.62 -11.65 -15.49
CA LEU A 98 -11.73 -11.62 -16.96
C LEU A 98 -10.46 -11.08 -17.61
N TRP A 99 -9.83 -10.09 -16.99
CA TRP A 99 -8.53 -9.58 -17.44
C TRP A 99 -7.45 -10.66 -17.36
N GLU A 100 -7.36 -11.41 -16.25
CA GLU A 100 -6.41 -12.52 -16.11
C GLU A 100 -6.67 -13.61 -17.15
N ARG A 101 -7.93 -13.97 -17.38
CA ARG A 101 -8.29 -14.96 -18.40
C ARG A 101 -7.82 -14.55 -19.79
N ARG A 102 -7.89 -13.26 -20.12
CA ARG A 102 -7.51 -12.74 -21.44
C ARG A 102 -6.01 -12.51 -21.60
N TYR A 103 -5.32 -12.00 -20.57
CA TYR A 103 -3.93 -11.55 -20.65
C TYR A 103 -2.98 -12.31 -19.72
N GLY A 104 -3.44 -13.39 -19.08
CA GLY A 104 -2.65 -14.18 -18.14
C GLY A 104 -1.41 -14.81 -18.77
N GLU A 105 -1.53 -15.33 -20.00
CA GLU A 105 -0.39 -15.87 -20.74
C GLU A 105 0.60 -14.78 -21.17
N LEU A 106 0.10 -13.61 -21.60
CA LEU A 106 0.91 -12.44 -21.94
C LEU A 106 1.84 -12.08 -20.76
N ILE A 107 1.31 -11.96 -19.54
CA ILE A 107 2.14 -11.58 -18.37
C ILE A 107 3.08 -12.70 -17.87
N LYS A 108 2.94 -13.93 -18.39
CA LYS A 108 3.86 -15.05 -18.12
C LYS A 108 5.02 -15.13 -19.10
N GLU A 109 4.96 -14.41 -20.23
CA GLU A 109 6.03 -14.34 -21.22
C GLU A 109 7.38 -13.97 -20.59
N ARG A 110 8.44 -14.62 -21.06
CA ARG A 110 9.81 -14.45 -20.56
C ARG A 110 10.74 -14.04 -21.69
N THR A 111 11.55 -13.03 -21.45
CA THR A 111 12.71 -12.70 -22.29
C THR A 111 13.93 -13.42 -21.71
N GLN A 112 14.72 -14.07 -22.56
CA GLN A 112 15.97 -14.73 -22.19
C GLN A 112 17.16 -13.95 -22.73
N ALA A 113 18.26 -13.92 -21.98
CA ALA A 113 19.52 -13.33 -22.39
C ALA A 113 20.70 -14.15 -21.87
N THR A 114 21.76 -14.21 -22.68
CA THR A 114 23.02 -14.86 -22.31
C THR A 114 24.05 -13.77 -22.03
N LYS A 115 24.66 -13.80 -20.84
CA LYS A 115 25.76 -12.89 -20.48
C LYS A 115 27.04 -13.28 -21.22
N GLU A 116 27.99 -12.36 -21.31
CA GLU A 116 29.31 -12.58 -21.94
C GLU A 116 30.06 -13.80 -21.35
N ASN A 117 29.87 -14.08 -20.06
CA ASN A 117 30.44 -15.25 -19.38
C ASN A 117 29.66 -16.57 -19.63
N GLY A 118 28.75 -16.61 -20.60
CA GLY A 118 27.92 -17.78 -20.92
C GLY A 118 26.74 -18.03 -19.98
N THR A 119 26.57 -17.24 -18.91
CA THR A 119 25.47 -17.43 -17.96
C THR A 119 24.13 -17.04 -18.59
N ARG A 120 23.18 -17.97 -18.61
CA ARG A 120 21.80 -17.72 -19.07
C ARG A 120 21.00 -17.02 -17.96
N THR A 121 20.29 -15.97 -18.32
CA THR A 121 19.37 -15.23 -17.44
C THR A 121 18.04 -15.00 -18.14
N TRP A 122 17.00 -14.75 -17.36
CA TRP A 122 15.68 -14.42 -17.90
C TRP A 122 14.94 -13.45 -16.99
N TRP A 123 13.98 -12.73 -17.56
CA TRP A 123 13.01 -11.93 -16.83
C TRP A 123 11.64 -11.97 -17.51
N TYR A 124 10.59 -11.65 -16.76
CA TYR A 124 9.27 -11.48 -17.36
C TYR A 124 9.27 -10.30 -18.32
N THR A 125 8.85 -10.51 -19.56
CA THR A 125 8.78 -9.47 -20.60
C THR A 125 7.95 -8.28 -20.11
N HIS A 126 6.78 -8.56 -19.53
CA HIS A 126 5.83 -7.55 -19.04
C HIS A 126 5.89 -7.39 -17.52
N LYS A 127 7.10 -7.34 -16.94
CA LYS A 127 7.33 -7.34 -15.47
C LYS A 127 6.47 -6.35 -14.69
N ASN A 128 6.28 -5.13 -15.20
CA ASN A 128 5.52 -4.09 -14.48
C ASN A 128 4.01 -4.34 -14.54
N LEU A 129 3.48 -4.70 -15.72
CA LEU A 129 2.08 -5.08 -15.89
C LEU A 129 1.74 -6.28 -15.00
N ARG A 130 2.61 -7.29 -15.01
CA ARG A 130 2.52 -8.46 -14.14
C ARG A 130 2.51 -8.06 -12.65
N ARG A 131 3.40 -7.16 -12.24
CA ARG A 131 3.50 -6.69 -10.85
C ARG A 131 2.24 -5.92 -10.43
N ALA A 132 1.69 -5.07 -11.30
CA ALA A 132 0.45 -4.35 -11.03
C ALA A 132 -0.71 -5.32 -10.84
N PHE A 133 -0.91 -6.25 -11.79
CA PHE A 133 -1.94 -7.28 -11.70
C PHE A 133 -1.80 -8.11 -10.40
N ARG A 134 -0.59 -8.59 -10.12
CA ARG A 134 -0.33 -9.39 -8.91
C ARG A 134 -0.58 -8.61 -7.63
N THR A 135 -0.28 -7.30 -7.60
CA THR A 135 -0.55 -6.46 -6.43
C THR A 135 -2.05 -6.45 -6.12
N LEU A 136 -2.90 -6.32 -7.14
CA LEU A 136 -4.34 -6.37 -6.98
C LEU A 136 -4.83 -7.76 -6.57
N SER A 137 -4.43 -8.81 -7.29
CA SER A 137 -4.98 -10.16 -7.08
C SER A 137 -4.59 -10.77 -5.74
N VAL A 138 -3.36 -10.55 -5.25
CA VAL A 138 -2.93 -11.10 -3.96
C VAL A 138 -3.41 -10.30 -2.75
N SER A 139 -3.88 -9.06 -2.96
CA SER A 139 -4.28 -8.18 -1.85
C SER A 139 -5.79 -8.13 -1.64
N GLN A 140 -6.60 -8.87 -2.40
CA GLN A 140 -8.06 -8.76 -2.38
C GLN A 140 -8.65 -8.89 -0.96
N THR A 141 -8.09 -9.76 -0.12
CA THR A 141 -8.52 -9.97 1.28
C THR A 141 -8.25 -8.78 2.20
N HIS A 142 -7.39 -7.86 1.80
CA HIS A 142 -6.98 -6.69 2.59
C HIS A 142 -7.40 -5.35 1.97
N LEU A 143 -7.97 -5.36 0.76
CA LEU A 143 -8.37 -4.13 0.07
C LEU A 143 -9.77 -3.65 0.48
N PHE A 144 -10.63 -4.50 1.03
CA PHE A 144 -12.06 -4.20 1.20
C PHE A 144 -12.55 -4.34 2.65
N LEU A 145 -11.65 -4.48 3.62
CA LEU A 145 -11.99 -4.63 5.04
C LEU A 145 -12.73 -3.42 5.62
N TYR A 146 -12.54 -2.23 5.04
CA TYR A 146 -13.31 -1.02 5.41
C TYR A 146 -14.82 -1.15 5.19
N LEU A 147 -15.27 -2.09 4.33
CA LEU A 147 -16.69 -2.36 4.13
C LEU A 147 -17.26 -3.28 5.22
N GLU A 148 -16.41 -4.04 5.89
CA GLU A 148 -16.77 -5.05 6.89
C GLU A 148 -16.62 -4.54 8.33
N HIS A 149 -15.70 -3.59 8.54
CA HIS A 149 -15.36 -3.06 9.85
C HIS A 149 -15.65 -1.56 9.95
N LEU A 150 -16.70 -1.21 10.70
CA LEU A 150 -17.07 0.18 10.94
C LEU A 150 -15.91 0.94 11.63
N GLY A 151 -15.56 2.10 11.08
CA GLY A 151 -14.47 2.95 11.60
C GLY A 151 -13.08 2.61 11.06
N LEU A 152 -12.95 1.60 10.19
CA LEU A 152 -11.70 1.34 9.47
C LEU A 152 -11.66 2.18 8.18
N ASP A 153 -10.67 3.04 8.05
CA ASP A 153 -10.52 3.87 6.85
C ASP A 153 -10.00 3.06 5.67
N LYS A 154 -10.55 3.28 4.47
CA LYS A 154 -10.09 2.64 3.23
C LYS A 154 -8.68 3.07 2.79
N ASP A 155 -8.23 4.24 3.23
CA ASP A 155 -6.95 4.83 2.86
C ASP A 155 -6.36 5.70 3.98
N THR A 156 -5.12 6.19 3.78
CA THR A 156 -4.39 6.99 4.76
C THR A 156 -4.33 8.47 4.38
N ASN A 157 -5.17 8.96 3.45
CA ASN A 157 -5.03 10.32 2.91
C ASN A 157 -5.13 11.40 4.00
N GLY A 158 -6.03 11.23 4.98
CA GLY A 158 -6.17 12.16 6.11
C GLY A 158 -4.86 12.30 6.89
N LEU A 159 -4.18 11.17 7.13
CA LEU A 159 -2.88 11.13 7.81
C LEU A 159 -1.76 11.75 6.94
N GLU A 160 -1.75 11.48 5.62
CA GLU A 160 -0.74 12.02 4.70
C GLU A 160 -0.78 13.55 4.61
N ALA A 161 -1.98 14.14 4.63
CA ALA A 161 -2.15 15.59 4.61
C ALA A 161 -1.50 16.22 5.85
N GLU A 162 -1.79 15.71 7.04
CA GLU A 162 -1.20 16.21 8.28
C GLU A 162 0.32 16.02 8.32
N PHE A 163 0.83 14.87 7.87
CA PHE A 163 2.27 14.67 7.75
C PHE A 163 2.94 15.60 6.75
N THR A 164 2.24 16.00 5.68
CA THR A 164 2.74 17.01 4.75
C THR A 164 2.86 18.37 5.44
N HIS A 165 1.86 18.77 6.21
CA HIS A 165 1.93 20.00 7.01
C HIS A 165 3.07 19.97 8.04
N LEU A 166 3.22 18.87 8.78
CA LEU A 166 4.30 18.70 9.75
C LEU A 166 5.69 18.76 9.08
N LYS A 167 5.87 18.04 7.96
CA LYS A 167 7.12 18.05 7.19
C LYS A 167 7.45 19.44 6.66
N GLY A 168 6.43 20.20 6.20
CA GLY A 168 6.60 21.59 5.78
C GLY A 168 7.16 22.47 6.91
N LYS A 169 6.57 22.38 8.10
CA LYS A 169 7.04 23.13 9.28
C LYS A 169 8.44 22.71 9.73
N LEU A 170 8.72 21.41 9.80
CA LEU A 170 10.07 20.91 10.09
C LEU A 170 11.09 21.32 9.02
N GLY A 171 10.64 21.41 7.77
CA GLY A 171 11.42 21.87 6.63
C GLY A 171 11.83 23.33 6.71
N ALA A 172 11.08 24.17 7.42
CA ALA A 172 11.49 25.55 7.75
C ALA A 172 12.58 25.59 8.84
N HIS A 173 12.77 24.50 9.60
CA HIS A 173 13.71 24.39 10.70
C HIS A 173 14.75 23.28 10.47
N ARG A 174 15.40 23.26 9.29
CA ARG A 174 16.31 22.18 8.88
C ARG A 174 17.51 21.95 9.80
N GLY A 175 17.95 22.99 10.52
CA GLY A 175 19.09 22.97 11.44
C GLY A 175 18.80 22.44 12.86
N LEU A 176 17.57 21.96 13.14
CA LEU A 176 17.26 21.40 14.46
C LEU A 176 18.03 20.09 14.69
N SER A 177 18.67 20.00 15.85
CA SER A 177 19.21 18.73 16.35
C SER A 177 18.09 17.70 16.53
N GLN A 178 18.43 16.41 16.51
CA GLN A 178 17.44 15.33 16.65
C GLN A 178 16.59 15.48 17.94
N LYS A 179 17.21 15.88 19.05
CA LYS A 179 16.52 16.17 20.32
C LYS A 179 15.47 17.26 20.15
N ARG A 180 15.83 18.39 19.51
CA ARG A 180 14.91 19.50 19.28
C ARG A 180 13.82 19.15 18.25
N ARG A 181 14.13 18.32 17.25
CA ARG A 181 13.13 17.79 16.32
C ARG A 181 12.07 16.94 17.03
N ARG A 182 12.48 16.02 17.91
CA ARG A 182 11.53 15.23 18.71
C ARG A 182 10.65 16.13 19.57
N ALA A 183 11.24 17.08 20.29
CA ALA A 183 10.48 18.04 21.09
C ALA A 183 9.49 18.86 20.24
N TYR A 184 9.91 19.31 19.05
CA TYR A 184 9.03 20.03 18.12
C TYR A 184 7.83 19.17 17.71
N ILE A 185 8.07 17.91 17.33
CA ILE A 185 6.99 16.98 16.93
C ILE A 185 6.04 16.75 18.11
N SER A 186 6.54 16.53 19.32
CA SER A 186 5.72 16.35 20.52
C SER A 186 4.83 17.57 20.79
N TRP A 187 5.40 18.78 20.74
CA TRP A 187 4.62 20.02 20.90
C TRP A 187 3.61 20.22 19.77
N TYR A 188 4.00 19.97 18.52
CA TYR A 188 3.10 20.05 17.38
C TYR A 188 1.87 19.15 17.56
N LEU A 189 2.09 17.90 17.99
CA LEU A 189 1.00 16.95 18.24
C LEU A 189 0.14 17.39 19.42
N PHE A 190 0.74 17.84 20.52
CA PHE A 190 0.02 18.33 21.71
C PHE A 190 -0.93 19.49 21.38
N PHE A 191 -0.47 20.50 20.65
CA PHE A 191 -1.29 21.65 20.25
C PHE A 191 -2.32 21.32 19.16
N LYS A 192 -2.22 20.15 18.53
CA LYS A 192 -3.17 19.68 17.52
C LYS A 192 -4.23 18.75 18.11
N SER A 193 -3.94 18.10 19.23
CA SER A 193 -4.86 17.22 19.95
C SER A 193 -5.71 17.92 21.01
N THR A 194 -5.50 19.23 21.19
CA THR A 194 -6.26 20.10 22.10
C THR A 194 -7.18 20.98 21.28
#